data_AF-A0A5P9QCZ4-F1
#
_entry.id   AF-A0A5P9QCZ4-F1
#
_cell.length_a   1.000
_cell.length_b   1.000
_cell.length_c   1.000
_cell.angle_alpha   90.00
_cell.angle_beta   90.00
_cell.angle_gamma   90.00
#
_symmetry.space_group_name_H-M   'P 1'
#
loop_
_entity.id
_entity.type
_entity.pdbx_description
1 polymer ?
#
loop_
_entity_poly.entity_id
_entity_poly.type
_entity_poly.pdbx_seq_one_letter_code
_entity_poly.pdbx_strand_id
1 'polypeptide(L)'
;MTDPTDFSLPDPLEDAHDAIQKLGAAIQAAELNVAQLPDTSVSSNLLLGFGDDGYVLVTVVSGNEVTTYLTTGAAADLDHDRLAALEFANARTRENPALPVFLHDGGDEHWDFLVQQSHPTAILTENPGFLRGMIQANIARTVAVREALGGSTLGGRAYEATPEDLQRLAQRAIV
;
A
#
# COMPACT_ATOMS: atom_id res chain seq x y z
N MET A 1 -7.90 43.87 6.34
CA MET A 1 -6.46 43.81 6.67
C MET A 1 -6.28 42.52 7.45
N THR A 2 -5.92 41.44 6.75
CA THR A 2 -5.67 40.13 7.34
C THR A 2 -4.28 40.14 7.98
N ASP A 3 -4.17 39.52 9.16
CA ASP A 3 -2.95 39.44 9.96
C ASP A 3 -1.86 38.65 9.20
N PRO A 4 -0.67 39.22 8.96
CA PRO A 4 0.42 38.56 8.25
C PRO A 4 1.16 37.47 9.07
N THR A 5 0.65 37.10 10.26
CA THR A 5 1.26 36.07 11.12
C THR A 5 0.46 34.78 11.24
N ASP A 6 -0.67 34.64 10.54
CA ASP A 6 -1.41 33.39 10.47
C ASP A 6 -0.75 32.40 9.48
N PHE A 7 0.36 31.79 9.92
CA PHE A 7 1.00 30.64 9.30
C PHE A 7 0.50 29.35 9.97
N SER A 8 -0.82 29.20 10.19
CA SER A 8 -1.36 27.88 10.48
C SER A 8 -1.07 27.00 9.27
N LEU A 9 -0.14 26.06 9.41
CA LEU A 9 -0.01 24.98 8.45
C LEU A 9 -1.38 24.28 8.39
N PRO A 10 -1.93 24.01 7.20
CA PRO A 10 -3.16 23.23 7.09
C PRO A 10 -2.99 21.90 7.82
N ASP A 11 -4.05 21.43 8.47
CA ASP A 11 -4.03 20.16 9.18
C ASP A 11 -3.75 19.04 8.15
N PRO A 12 -2.61 18.32 8.23
CA PRO A 12 -2.27 17.30 7.25
C PRO A 12 -3.33 16.19 7.15
N LEU A 13 -4.12 15.96 8.20
CA LEU A 13 -5.23 15.02 8.14
C LEU A 13 -6.40 15.53 7.31
N GLU A 14 -6.69 16.82 7.33
CA GLU A 14 -7.77 17.43 6.54
C GLU A 14 -7.47 17.30 5.03
N ASP A 15 -6.24 17.60 4.62
CA ASP A 15 -5.80 17.43 3.23
C ASP A 15 -5.83 15.96 2.77
N ALA A 16 -5.44 15.03 3.65
CA ALA A 16 -5.50 13.59 3.37
C ALA A 16 -6.95 13.09 3.24
N HIS A 17 -7.87 13.60 4.08
CA HIS A 17 -9.30 13.30 4.00
C HIS A 17 -9.91 13.83 2.70
N ASP A 18 -9.64 15.07 2.33
CA ASP A 18 -10.14 15.65 1.08
C ASP A 18 -9.64 14.87 -0.15
N ALA A 19 -8.37 14.48 -0.11
CA ALA A 19 -7.75 13.67 -1.14
C ALA A 19 -8.37 12.28 -1.27
N ILE A 20 -8.66 11.60 -0.15
CA ILE A 20 -9.27 10.27 -0.19
C ILE A 20 -10.71 10.32 -0.69
N GLN A 21 -11.45 11.40 -0.39
CA GLN A 21 -12.79 11.63 -0.94
C GLN A 21 -12.75 11.82 -2.47
N LYS A 22 -11.79 12.60 -2.97
CA LYS A 22 -11.58 12.79 -4.43
C LYS A 22 -11.18 11.48 -5.11
N LEU A 23 -10.32 10.68 -4.49
CA LEU A 23 -9.99 9.33 -4.94
C LEU A 23 -11.24 8.43 -4.99
N GLY A 24 -12.17 8.57 -4.05
CA GLY A 24 -13.44 7.84 -4.03
C GLY A 24 -14.20 7.92 -5.36
N ALA A 25 -14.24 9.10 -5.99
CA ALA A 25 -14.88 9.27 -7.30
C ALA A 25 -14.15 8.52 -8.42
N ALA A 26 -12.81 8.56 -8.44
CA ALA A 26 -11.99 7.83 -9.42
C ALA A 26 -12.11 6.30 -9.22
N ILE A 27 -12.18 5.84 -7.97
CA ILE A 27 -12.36 4.43 -7.61
C ILE A 27 -13.74 3.92 -8.05
N GLN A 28 -14.80 4.73 -7.85
CA GLN A 28 -16.13 4.42 -8.38
C GLN A 28 -16.13 4.35 -9.91
N ALA A 29 -15.50 5.30 -10.58
CA ALA A 29 -15.38 5.30 -12.04
C ALA A 29 -14.56 4.11 -12.58
N ALA A 30 -13.63 3.59 -11.78
CA ALA A 30 -12.86 2.39 -12.08
C ALA A 30 -13.62 1.08 -11.81
N GLU A 31 -14.84 1.16 -11.26
CA GLU A 31 -15.72 0.02 -10.89
C GLU A 31 -15.08 -0.92 -9.86
N LEU A 32 -14.39 -0.35 -8.87
CA LEU A 32 -13.69 -1.11 -7.85
C LEU A 32 -14.51 -1.21 -6.55
N ASN A 33 -14.44 -2.36 -5.88
CA ASN A 33 -15.08 -2.56 -4.59
C ASN A 33 -14.24 -1.90 -3.49
N VAL A 34 -14.89 -1.08 -2.65
CA VAL A 34 -14.23 -0.29 -1.60
C VAL A 34 -14.73 -0.69 -0.24
N ALA A 35 -13.81 -0.95 0.69
CA ALA A 35 -14.08 -0.94 2.12
C ALA A 35 -13.22 0.15 2.77
N GLN A 36 -13.86 1.07 3.49
CA GLN A 36 -13.11 2.08 4.23
C GLN A 36 -12.50 1.44 5.48
N LEU A 37 -11.21 1.72 5.71
CA LEU A 37 -10.50 1.27 6.91
C LEU A 37 -10.37 2.44 7.90
N PRO A 38 -10.12 2.16 9.19
CA PRO A 38 -9.83 3.21 10.15
C PRO A 38 -8.64 4.05 9.70
N ASP A 39 -8.77 5.37 9.86
CA ASP A 39 -7.66 6.29 9.66
C ASP A 39 -6.58 6.07 10.72
N THR A 40 -5.34 6.42 10.40
CA THR A 40 -4.27 6.57 11.39
C THR A 40 -4.14 8.03 11.80
N SER A 41 -3.26 8.33 12.76
CA SER A 41 -2.99 9.72 13.17
C SER A 41 -2.34 10.58 12.07
N VAL A 42 -1.89 9.98 10.96
CA VAL A 42 -1.17 10.68 9.89
C VAL A 42 -1.61 10.29 8.47
N SER A 43 -2.63 9.42 8.35
CA SER A 43 -3.06 8.92 7.04
C SER A 43 -4.52 8.52 7.02
N SER A 44 -5.09 8.56 5.82
CA SER A 44 -6.40 7.99 5.52
C SER A 44 -6.25 6.72 4.67
N ASN A 45 -7.04 5.70 4.96
CA ASN A 45 -6.88 4.37 4.36
C ASN A 45 -8.17 3.85 3.68
N LEU A 46 -8.02 3.32 2.47
CA LEU A 46 -9.06 2.54 1.79
C LEU A 46 -8.54 1.15 1.45
N LEU A 47 -9.37 0.14 1.61
CA LEU A 47 -9.13 -1.18 1.07
C LEU A 47 -9.89 -1.34 -0.25
N LEU A 48 -9.18 -1.62 -1.32
CA LEU A 48 -9.76 -1.90 -2.62
C LEU A 48 -9.68 -3.39 -2.90
N GLY A 49 -10.85 -4.03 -2.97
CA GLY A 49 -10.96 -5.43 -3.37
C GLY A 49 -11.00 -5.56 -4.89
N PHE A 50 -10.26 -6.52 -5.43
CA PHE A 50 -10.28 -6.86 -6.85
C PHE A 50 -10.63 -8.34 -7.02
N GLY A 51 -11.93 -8.63 -7.09
CA GLY A 51 -12.44 -10.00 -7.19
C GLY A 51 -11.97 -10.90 -6.04
N ASP A 52 -11.81 -12.19 -6.35
CA ASP A 52 -11.24 -13.20 -5.43
C ASP A 52 -9.71 -13.20 -5.43
N ASP A 53 -9.09 -12.41 -6.32
CA ASP A 53 -7.65 -12.47 -6.63
C ASP A 53 -6.78 -11.67 -5.64
N GLY A 54 -7.37 -10.74 -4.89
CA GLY A 54 -6.68 -10.02 -3.83
C GLY A 54 -7.24 -8.63 -3.53
N TYR A 55 -6.47 -7.89 -2.75
CA TYR A 55 -6.80 -6.54 -2.31
C TYR A 55 -5.58 -5.62 -2.38
N VAL A 56 -5.83 -4.31 -2.51
CA VAL A 56 -4.83 -3.24 -2.40
C VAL A 56 -5.24 -2.30 -1.28
N LEU A 57 -4.33 -2.06 -0.35
CA LEU A 57 -4.44 -0.98 0.61
C LEU A 57 -3.99 0.32 -0.04
N VAL A 58 -4.87 1.30 -0.08
CA VAL A 58 -4.60 2.66 -0.54
C VAL A 58 -4.44 3.54 0.69
N THR A 59 -3.25 4.10 0.86
CA THR A 59 -2.93 4.97 1.99
C THR A 59 -2.58 6.35 1.45
N VAL A 60 -3.34 7.37 1.86
CA VAL A 60 -3.09 8.76 1.51
C VAL A 60 -2.37 9.44 2.66
N VAL A 61 -1.23 10.05 2.36
CA VAL A 61 -0.42 10.81 3.31
C VAL A 61 -0.29 12.24 2.79
N SER A 62 -0.58 13.22 3.66
CA SER A 62 -0.33 14.63 3.37
C SER A 62 1.02 15.07 3.95
N GLY A 63 1.68 15.98 3.24
CA GLY A 63 3.00 16.51 3.55
C GLY A 63 3.28 17.71 2.64
N ASN A 64 4.48 17.79 2.06
CA ASN A 64 4.76 18.81 1.04
C ASN A 64 3.93 18.60 -0.25
N GLU A 65 3.57 17.34 -0.55
CA GLU A 65 2.67 16.94 -1.62
C GLU A 65 1.79 15.78 -1.12
N VAL A 66 0.52 15.77 -1.51
CA VAL A 66 -0.38 14.66 -1.18
C VAL A 66 0.01 13.44 -1.99
N THR A 67 0.49 12.40 -1.29
CA THR A 67 0.99 11.17 -1.89
C THR A 67 0.06 10.02 -1.56
N THR A 68 -0.23 9.18 -2.55
CA THR A 68 -0.97 7.94 -2.36
C THR A 68 -0.03 6.76 -2.51
N TYR A 69 -0.01 5.90 -1.51
CA TYR A 69 0.65 4.61 -1.51
C TYR A 69 -0.34 3.50 -1.87
N LEU A 70 0.04 2.66 -2.82
CA LEU A 70 -0.68 1.44 -3.17
C LEU A 70 0.13 0.27 -2.62
N THR A 71 -0.39 -0.41 -1.61
CA THR A 71 0.34 -1.44 -0.86
C THR A 71 -0.42 -2.76 -0.87
N THR A 72 0.29 -3.85 -1.11
CA THR A 72 -0.25 -5.21 -1.00
C THR A 72 0.69 -6.10 -0.19
N GLY A 73 0.11 -6.95 0.66
CA GLY A 73 0.88 -7.91 1.44
C GLY A 73 1.19 -9.18 0.63
N ALA A 74 2.46 -9.41 0.31
CA ALA A 74 2.87 -10.62 -0.40
C ALA A 74 2.99 -11.81 0.56
N ALA A 75 3.72 -11.66 1.66
CA ALA A 75 3.83 -12.70 2.67
C ALA A 75 4.05 -12.10 4.05
N ALA A 76 3.43 -12.70 5.06
CA ALA A 76 3.64 -12.38 6.46
C ALA A 76 4.38 -13.52 7.15
N ASP A 77 5.00 -13.20 8.30
CA ASP A 77 5.58 -14.18 9.21
C ASP A 77 6.69 -15.05 8.57
N LEU A 78 7.52 -14.42 7.73
CA LEU A 78 8.69 -15.07 7.13
C LEU A 78 9.71 -15.46 8.20
N ASP A 79 10.48 -16.51 7.90
CA ASP A 79 11.57 -16.97 8.76
C ASP A 79 12.65 -15.90 8.95
N HIS A 80 13.30 -15.92 10.12
CA HIS A 80 14.24 -14.89 10.57
C HIS A 80 15.61 -14.88 9.85
N ASP A 81 15.75 -15.50 8.68
CA ASP A 81 16.95 -15.30 7.86
C ASP A 81 16.84 -13.98 7.08
N ARG A 82 17.21 -12.88 7.75
CA ARG A 82 17.16 -11.53 7.18
C ARG A 82 17.96 -11.43 5.87
N LEU A 83 19.11 -12.11 5.77
CA LEU A 83 19.94 -12.00 4.57
C LEU A 83 19.24 -12.69 3.40
N ALA A 84 18.75 -13.91 3.58
CA ALA A 84 18.00 -14.62 2.55
C ALA A 84 16.72 -13.87 2.15
N ALA A 85 16.01 -13.27 3.12
CA ALA A 85 14.82 -12.48 2.86
C ALA A 85 15.13 -11.20 2.05
N LEU A 86 16.20 -10.47 2.40
CA LEU A 86 16.66 -9.31 1.65
C LEU A 86 17.11 -9.69 0.23
N GLU A 87 17.85 -10.78 0.08
CA GLU A 87 18.29 -11.26 -1.24
C GLU A 87 17.11 -11.63 -2.13
N PHE A 88 16.09 -12.30 -1.57
CA PHE A 88 14.85 -12.60 -2.28
C PHE A 88 14.12 -11.31 -2.71
N ALA A 89 13.88 -10.38 -1.78
CA ALA A 89 13.21 -9.11 -2.08
C ALA A 89 13.98 -8.31 -3.16
N ASN A 90 15.31 -8.21 -3.03
CA ASN A 90 16.14 -7.52 -4.01
C ASN A 90 16.12 -8.19 -5.39
N ALA A 91 16.13 -9.52 -5.44
CA ALA A 91 16.02 -10.26 -6.69
C ALA A 91 14.68 -9.99 -7.38
N ARG A 92 13.57 -10.07 -6.63
CA ARG A 92 12.25 -9.74 -7.15
C ARG A 92 12.20 -8.29 -7.61
N THR A 93 12.59 -7.32 -6.79
CA THR A 93 12.61 -5.90 -7.16
C THR A 93 13.42 -5.64 -8.43
N ARG A 94 14.54 -6.34 -8.65
CA ARG A 94 15.34 -6.21 -9.87
C ARG A 94 14.60 -6.67 -11.13
N GLU A 95 13.75 -7.70 -11.02
CA GLU A 95 12.94 -8.20 -12.14
C GLU A 95 11.84 -7.21 -12.57
N ASN A 96 11.29 -6.46 -11.60
CA ASN A 96 10.29 -5.44 -11.88
C ASN A 96 10.45 -4.25 -10.92
N PRO A 97 11.33 -3.28 -11.26
CA PRO A 97 11.60 -2.13 -10.39
C PRO A 97 10.42 -1.18 -10.24
N ALA A 98 9.45 -1.23 -11.17
CA ALA A 98 8.25 -0.44 -11.06
C ALA A 98 7.39 -0.92 -9.87
N LEU A 99 7.37 -2.23 -9.60
CA LEU A 99 6.59 -2.85 -8.52
C LEU A 99 7.55 -3.54 -7.52
N PRO A 100 8.28 -2.74 -6.71
CA PRO A 100 9.29 -3.24 -5.80
C PRO A 100 8.67 -4.08 -4.68
N VAL A 101 9.43 -5.07 -4.22
CA VAL A 101 9.16 -5.84 -3.01
C VAL A 101 10.01 -5.28 -1.88
N PHE A 102 9.36 -4.87 -0.81
CA PHE A 102 9.97 -4.36 0.40
C PHE A 102 9.95 -5.42 1.51
N LEU A 103 11.06 -5.50 2.24
CA LEU A 103 11.16 -6.27 3.48
C LEU A 103 10.82 -5.36 4.65
N HIS A 104 9.80 -5.71 5.41
CA HIS A 104 9.37 -5.00 6.61
C HIS A 104 9.57 -5.85 7.85
N ASP A 105 9.86 -5.18 8.97
CA ASP A 105 9.88 -5.83 10.29
C ASP A 105 8.45 -6.25 10.66
N GLY A 106 8.25 -7.57 10.80
CA GLY A 106 6.98 -8.19 11.19
C GLY A 106 6.71 -8.08 12.69
N GLY A 107 7.71 -7.73 13.49
CA GLY A 107 7.70 -7.94 14.94
C GLY A 107 8.04 -9.38 15.30
N ASP A 108 8.32 -9.63 16.60
CA ASP A 108 8.54 -10.96 17.18
C ASP A 108 9.42 -11.89 16.32
N GLU A 109 10.54 -11.37 15.81
CA GLU A 109 11.51 -12.15 15.03
C GLU A 109 11.06 -12.59 13.63
N HIS A 110 10.01 -11.98 13.08
CA HIS A 110 9.49 -12.27 11.75
C HIS A 110 9.66 -11.11 10.77
N TRP A 111 9.64 -11.44 9.47
CA TRP A 111 9.62 -10.44 8.41
C TRP A 111 8.35 -10.52 7.57
N ASP A 112 8.00 -9.39 6.95
CA ASP A 112 6.92 -9.30 5.98
C ASP A 112 7.47 -8.85 4.62
N PHE A 113 6.92 -9.42 3.55
CA PHE A 113 7.10 -8.90 2.19
C PHE A 113 5.88 -8.12 1.76
N LEU A 114 6.10 -6.86 1.38
CA LEU A 114 5.09 -5.98 0.81
C LEU A 114 5.45 -5.62 -0.62
N VAL A 115 4.46 -5.51 -1.51
CA VAL A 115 4.63 -4.82 -2.79
C VAL A 115 4.01 -3.44 -2.63
N GLN A 116 4.80 -2.40 -2.89
CA GLN A 116 4.36 -1.02 -2.68
C GLN A 116 4.82 -0.09 -3.79
N GLN A 117 3.97 0.87 -4.13
CA GLN A 117 4.31 2.00 -4.99
C GLN A 117 3.72 3.28 -4.41
N SER A 118 4.33 4.41 -4.73
CA SER A 118 3.80 5.73 -4.41
C SER A 118 3.56 6.55 -5.67
N HIS A 119 2.48 7.33 -5.66
CA HIS A 119 2.12 8.23 -6.74
C HIS A 119 1.57 9.54 -6.18
N PRO A 120 1.79 10.67 -6.86
CA PRO A 120 1.01 11.88 -6.62
C PRO A 120 -0.48 11.57 -6.68
N THR A 121 -1.24 11.94 -5.65
CA THR A 121 -2.67 11.65 -5.58
C THR A 121 -3.42 12.24 -6.78
N ALA A 122 -3.01 13.42 -7.26
CA ALA A 122 -3.60 14.09 -8.42
C ALA A 122 -3.63 13.19 -9.67
N ILE A 123 -2.52 12.49 -9.97
CA ILE A 123 -2.42 11.61 -11.13
C ILE A 123 -3.42 10.46 -11.05
N LEU A 124 -3.60 9.88 -9.87
CA LEU A 124 -4.55 8.79 -9.66
C LEU A 124 -6.00 9.27 -9.76
N THR A 125 -6.29 10.48 -9.27
CA THR A 125 -7.64 11.06 -9.35
C THR A 125 -8.03 11.49 -10.75
N GLU A 126 -7.09 12.03 -11.53
CA GLU A 126 -7.34 12.53 -12.88
C GLU A 126 -7.39 11.41 -13.93
N ASN A 127 -6.87 10.22 -13.60
CA ASN A 127 -6.73 9.13 -14.55
C ASN A 127 -7.22 7.78 -13.96
N PRO A 128 -8.54 7.55 -13.91
CA PRO A 128 -9.10 6.31 -13.33
C PRO A 128 -8.63 5.02 -14.02
N GLY A 129 -8.36 5.08 -15.33
CA GLY A 129 -7.80 3.95 -16.08
C GLY A 129 -6.39 3.59 -15.63
N PHE A 130 -5.55 4.60 -15.37
CA PHE A 130 -4.23 4.42 -14.78
C PHE A 130 -4.33 3.83 -13.37
N LEU A 131 -5.19 4.38 -12.50
CA LEU A 131 -5.44 3.85 -11.16
C LEU A 131 -5.82 2.36 -11.19
N ARG A 132 -6.79 1.98 -12.04
CA ARG A 132 -7.20 0.58 -12.21
C ARG A 132 -6.04 -0.30 -12.67
N GLY A 133 -5.25 0.16 -13.64
CA GLY A 133 -4.08 -0.56 -14.12
C GLY A 133 -3.03 -0.78 -13.02
N MET A 134 -2.77 0.22 -12.17
CA MET A 134 -1.82 0.11 -11.07
C MET A 134 -2.30 -0.87 -9.99
N ILE A 135 -3.59 -0.89 -9.67
CA ILE A 135 -4.19 -1.84 -8.73
C ILE A 135 -4.05 -3.28 -9.26
N GLN A 136 -4.41 -3.50 -10.52
CA GLN A 136 -4.26 -4.81 -11.18
C GLN A 136 -2.80 -5.26 -11.20
N ALA A 137 -1.88 -4.36 -11.52
CA ALA A 137 -0.46 -4.65 -11.56
C ALA A 137 0.11 -5.02 -10.18
N ASN A 138 -0.31 -4.33 -9.11
CA ASN A 138 0.08 -4.68 -7.74
C ASN A 138 -0.39 -6.06 -7.34
N ILE A 139 -1.66 -6.39 -7.62
CA ILE A 139 -2.21 -7.71 -7.28
C ILE A 139 -1.50 -8.82 -8.04
N ALA A 140 -1.38 -8.66 -9.37
CA ALA A 140 -0.68 -9.63 -10.21
C ALA A 140 0.78 -9.83 -9.75
N ARG A 141 1.45 -8.74 -9.34
CA ARG A 141 2.80 -8.81 -8.81
C ARG A 141 2.85 -9.59 -7.50
N THR A 142 1.92 -9.34 -6.59
CA THR A 142 1.84 -10.00 -5.29
C THR A 142 1.59 -11.50 -5.43
N VAL A 143 0.73 -11.90 -6.38
CA VAL A 143 0.56 -13.32 -6.74
C VAL A 143 1.87 -13.92 -7.24
N ALA A 144 2.57 -13.27 -8.17
CA ALA A 144 3.84 -13.78 -8.70
C ALA A 144 4.94 -13.88 -7.62
N VAL A 145 4.98 -12.94 -6.66
CA VAL A 145 5.90 -13.00 -5.52
C VAL A 145 5.57 -14.17 -4.61
N ARG A 146 4.28 -14.42 -4.32
CA ARG A 146 3.82 -15.58 -3.53
C ARG A 146 4.19 -16.91 -4.18
N GLU A 147 3.95 -17.03 -5.49
CA GLU A 147 4.33 -18.23 -6.26
C GLU A 147 5.84 -18.49 -6.19
N ALA A 148 6.65 -17.45 -6.36
CA ALA A 148 8.11 -17.56 -6.23
C ALA A 148 8.56 -17.92 -4.81
N LEU A 149 7.83 -17.46 -3.79
CA LEU A 149 8.12 -17.77 -2.39
C LEU A 149 7.86 -19.24 -2.05
N GLY A 150 6.86 -19.87 -2.67
CA GLY A 150 6.56 -21.29 -2.48
C GLY A 150 7.69 -22.25 -2.88
N GLY A 151 8.66 -21.78 -3.68
CA GLY A 151 9.89 -22.50 -4.01
C GLY A 151 11.10 -22.15 -3.12
N SER A 152 10.94 -21.27 -2.13
CA SER A 152 12.00 -20.79 -1.25
C SER A 152 11.97 -21.49 0.11
N THR A 153 13.05 -21.34 0.89
CA THR A 153 13.11 -21.81 2.29
C THR A 153 12.64 -20.77 3.30
N LEU A 154 12.13 -19.60 2.86
CA LEU A 154 11.78 -18.48 3.75
C LEU A 154 10.44 -18.67 4.46
N GLY A 155 9.64 -19.67 4.06
CA GLY A 155 8.34 -19.94 4.66
C GLY A 155 7.36 -18.78 4.51
N GLY A 156 6.62 -18.51 5.59
CA GLY A 156 5.59 -17.46 5.66
C GLY A 156 4.20 -17.90 5.20
N ARG A 157 3.22 -17.03 5.50
CA ARG A 157 1.82 -17.19 5.11
C ARG A 157 1.38 -16.07 4.17
N ALA A 158 0.34 -16.33 3.40
CA ALA A 158 -0.31 -15.27 2.65
C ALA A 158 -1.00 -14.28 3.61
N TYR A 159 -1.00 -13.00 3.22
CA TYR A 159 -1.89 -12.03 3.81
C TYR A 159 -3.34 -12.31 3.41
N GLU A 160 -4.22 -12.29 4.40
CA GLU A 160 -5.66 -12.43 4.27
C GLU A 160 -6.36 -11.09 4.53
N ALA A 161 -7.60 -10.95 4.05
CA ALA A 161 -8.41 -9.75 4.32
C ALA A 161 -9.04 -9.76 5.74
N THR A 162 -8.28 -10.23 6.73
CA THR A 162 -8.70 -10.25 8.14
C THR A 162 -8.39 -8.90 8.79
N PRO A 163 -9.14 -8.49 9.83
CA PRO A 163 -8.85 -7.23 10.54
C PRO A 163 -7.41 -7.11 11.04
N GLU A 164 -6.83 -8.22 11.50
CA GLU A 164 -5.45 -8.28 12.00
C GLU A 164 -4.43 -7.99 10.88
N ASP A 165 -4.54 -8.67 9.75
CA ASP A 165 -3.64 -8.48 8.61
C ASP A 165 -3.78 -7.10 7.97
N LEU A 166 -5.00 -6.57 7.93
CA LEU A 166 -5.25 -5.21 7.43
C LEU A 166 -4.66 -4.15 8.35
N GLN A 167 -4.77 -4.33 9.66
CA GLN A 167 -4.12 -3.45 10.63
C GLN A 167 -2.59 -3.55 10.53
N ARG A 168 -2.06 -4.77 10.43
CA ARG A 168 -0.63 -5.05 10.25
C ARG A 168 -0.08 -4.36 9.00
N LEU A 169 -0.82 -4.43 7.89
CA LEU A 169 -0.47 -3.78 6.63
C LEU A 169 -0.55 -2.25 6.72
N ALA A 170 -1.60 -1.71 7.34
CA ALA A 170 -1.78 -0.26 7.48
C ALA A 170 -0.67 0.39 8.31
N GLN A 171 -0.19 -0.28 9.36
CA GLN A 171 0.96 0.18 10.15
C GLN A 171 2.26 0.26 9.36
N ARG A 172 2.37 -0.45 8.23
CA ARG A 172 3.59 -0.60 7.42
C ARG A 172 3.49 0.09 6.07
N ALA A 173 2.31 0.59 5.69
CA ALA A 173 2.06 1.22 4.41
C ALA A 173 2.65 2.64 4.29
N ILE A 174 3.07 3.23 5.41
CA ILE A 174 3.71 4.55 5.46
C ILE A 174 5.19 4.31 5.77
N VAL A 175 6.07 4.56 4.79
CA VAL A 175 7.52 4.33 4.88
C VAL A 175 8.27 5.55 4.39
#